data_AF-A0A946A878-F1
#
_entry.id   AF-A0A946A878-F1
#
_cell.length_a   1.000
_cell.length_b   1.000
_cell.length_c   1.000
_cell.angle_alpha   90.00
_cell.angle_beta   90.00
_cell.angle_gamma   90.00
#
_symmetry.space_group_name_H-M   'P 1'
#
loop_
_entity.id
_entity.type
_entity.pdbx_description
1 polymer ?
#
loop_
_entity_poly.entity_id
_entity_poly.type
_entity_poly.pdbx_seq_one_letter_code
_entity_poly.pdbx_strand_id
1 'polypeptide(L)'
;MSWTKFKPITDYFKIPHYTNPKFKATKKRHWLTTLEGTYGGLENATLKKDNGDLGPYDPGIYWIKINRPSKKNKSKSWNYIGKNAVFCPSTSGQGGIAFRVSDHITKLMFLPHRSKIIEALEKKYPKKTKEQRIAKFREQKFLNYQELRKFLSDSDGKYLYKTTEHFEDFFKENKDDFKTYEKIKEFFDKYVEIKFLKLPIKGKEYYSKIENWKKDISALKKSIKAGNKESTEYKKVLQYLTLHVDKAEAVCMGAYAANNKGKLPELCKIDETKGFLKGFAEDD
;
A
#
# COMPACT_ATOMS: atom_id res chain seq x y z
N MET A 1 -6.42 22.94 -8.07
CA MET A 1 -5.71 21.73 -7.62
C MET A 1 -4.62 21.45 -8.64
N SER A 2 -3.40 21.16 -8.21
CA SER A 2 -2.29 20.83 -9.12
C SER A 2 -1.58 19.59 -8.63
N TRP A 3 -1.00 18.85 -9.57
CA TRP A 3 -0.08 17.77 -9.26
C TRP A 3 1.18 18.34 -8.60
N THR A 4 1.73 17.62 -7.62
CA THR A 4 3.12 17.83 -7.24
C THR A 4 4.05 17.43 -8.39
N LYS A 5 5.29 17.90 -8.37
CA LYS A 5 6.34 17.35 -9.24
C LYS A 5 6.61 15.89 -8.84
N PHE A 6 7.09 15.10 -9.80
CA PHE A 6 7.70 13.81 -9.47
C PHE A 6 8.95 14.06 -8.62
N LYS A 7 9.07 13.33 -7.53
CA LYS A 7 10.28 13.27 -6.70
C LYS A 7 10.55 11.81 -6.32
N PRO A 8 11.78 11.45 -5.92
CA PRO A 8 12.08 10.14 -5.37
C PRO A 8 11.06 9.76 -4.27
N ILE A 9 10.57 8.53 -4.30
CA ILE A 9 9.61 8.06 -3.29
C ILE A 9 10.23 8.07 -1.89
N THR A 10 11.56 7.97 -1.81
CA THR A 10 12.35 8.07 -0.59
C THR A 10 12.30 9.46 0.05
N ASP A 11 11.96 10.53 -0.69
CA ASP A 11 11.72 11.86 -0.10
C ASP A 11 10.50 11.86 0.83
N TYR A 12 9.51 11.02 0.51
CA TYR A 12 8.24 10.94 1.23
C TYR A 12 8.19 9.78 2.23
N PHE A 13 8.72 8.62 1.86
CA PHE A 13 8.60 7.38 2.62
C PHE A 13 9.96 6.91 3.12
N LYS A 14 9.99 6.49 4.38
CA LYS A 14 11.07 5.66 4.90
C LYS A 14 10.80 4.23 4.44
N ILE A 15 11.77 3.66 3.71
CA ILE A 15 11.82 2.24 3.34
C ILE A 15 12.67 1.52 4.40
N PRO A 16 12.06 0.85 5.40
CA PRO A 16 12.80 0.23 6.48
C PRO A 16 13.40 -1.11 6.04
N HIS A 17 14.36 -1.59 6.81
CA HIS A 17 14.66 -3.01 6.83
C HIS A 17 13.41 -3.78 7.25
N TYR A 18 13.07 -4.88 6.57
CA TYR A 18 11.79 -5.56 6.77
C TYR A 18 11.60 -6.13 8.19
N THR A 19 12.70 -6.39 8.90
CA THR A 19 12.72 -6.62 10.35
C THR A 19 13.23 -5.39 11.09
N ASN A 20 12.55 -5.01 12.19
CA ASN A 20 12.92 -3.87 13.03
C ASN A 20 13.20 -4.32 14.49
N PRO A 21 14.43 -4.12 15.00
CA PRO A 21 14.83 -4.49 16.36
C PRO A 21 14.07 -3.75 17.47
N LYS A 22 13.44 -2.60 17.18
CA LYS A 22 12.60 -1.87 18.15
C LYS A 22 11.33 -2.63 18.49
N PHE A 23 10.89 -3.54 17.62
CA PHE A 23 9.70 -4.35 17.83
C PHE A 23 10.05 -5.71 18.44
N LYS A 24 10.61 -5.69 19.66
CA LYS A 24 10.93 -6.90 20.43
C LYS A 24 9.67 -7.58 20.99
N ALA A 25 9.87 -8.77 21.54
CA ALA A 25 8.84 -9.68 22.05
C ALA A 25 7.84 -8.98 22.99
N THR A 26 6.71 -8.55 22.42
CA THR A 26 5.51 -8.14 23.16
C THR A 26 4.36 -9.05 22.73
N LYS A 27 3.35 -9.26 23.59
CA LYS A 27 2.18 -10.11 23.27
C LYS A 27 1.50 -9.73 21.93
N LYS A 28 1.58 -8.45 21.52
CA LYS A 28 0.98 -7.91 20.28
C LYS A 28 1.83 -8.18 19.00
N ARG A 29 3.14 -8.44 19.13
CA ARG A 29 4.09 -8.59 18.00
C ARG A 29 4.92 -9.88 18.11
N HIS A 30 4.26 -11.03 18.06
CA HIS A 30 4.92 -12.35 18.15
C HIS A 30 5.53 -12.86 16.83
N TRP A 31 5.27 -12.18 15.70
CA TRP A 31 5.87 -12.48 14.40
C TRP A 31 7.22 -11.80 14.29
N LEU A 32 8.23 -12.52 14.77
CA LEU A 32 9.63 -12.12 14.80
C LEU A 32 10.40 -13.06 13.90
N THR A 33 11.46 -12.58 13.26
CA THR A 33 12.41 -13.42 12.53
C THR A 33 13.75 -12.70 12.41
N THR A 34 14.78 -13.38 11.92
CA THR A 34 16.06 -12.76 11.58
C THR A 34 16.18 -12.69 10.06
N LEU A 35 16.46 -11.49 9.55
CA LEU A 35 16.72 -11.24 8.13
C LEU A 35 17.97 -10.38 8.02
N GLU A 36 18.94 -10.82 7.21
CA GLU A 36 20.24 -10.15 7.03
C GLU A 36 20.91 -9.78 8.38
N GLY A 37 20.90 -10.74 9.32
CA GLY A 37 21.45 -10.55 10.68
C GLY A 37 20.59 -9.69 11.61
N THR A 38 19.54 -9.04 11.12
CA THR A 38 18.65 -8.18 11.92
C THR A 38 17.47 -8.97 12.47
N TYR A 39 17.45 -9.17 13.79
CA TYR A 39 16.31 -9.77 14.50
C TYR A 39 15.28 -8.72 14.92
N GLY A 40 14.01 -8.95 14.60
CA GLY A 40 12.95 -8.03 14.99
C GLY A 40 11.57 -8.39 14.47
N GLY A 41 10.61 -7.54 14.78
CA GLY A 41 9.26 -7.62 14.24
C GLY A 41 9.18 -7.03 12.84
N LEU A 42 8.18 -7.48 12.07
CA LEU A 42 7.96 -7.01 10.71
C LEU A 42 7.60 -5.52 10.67
N GLU A 43 8.20 -4.77 9.77
CA GLU A 43 7.94 -3.35 9.55
C GLU A 43 7.68 -3.06 8.06
N ASN A 44 6.62 -2.31 7.80
CA ASN A 44 6.30 -1.79 6.47
C ASN A 44 6.85 -0.38 6.29
N ALA A 45 6.90 0.09 5.04
CA ALA A 45 7.21 1.48 4.74
C ALA A 45 6.30 2.45 5.52
N THR A 46 6.85 3.61 5.86
CA THR A 46 6.13 4.65 6.63
C THR A 46 6.41 6.02 6.05
N LEU A 47 5.38 6.86 5.99
CA LEU A 47 5.52 8.28 5.68
C LEU A 47 6.49 8.98 6.66
N LYS A 48 7.42 9.77 6.13
CA LYS A 48 8.30 10.65 6.90
C LYS A 48 7.51 11.84 7.44
N LYS A 49 7.76 12.25 8.69
CA LYS A 49 7.02 13.35 9.33
C LYS A 49 7.25 14.70 8.66
N ASP A 50 8.46 14.94 8.17
CA ASP A 50 8.90 16.27 7.70
C ASP A 50 9.04 16.35 6.17
N ASN A 51 8.16 15.67 5.43
CA ASN A 51 8.22 15.64 3.96
C ASN A 51 7.58 16.88 3.28
N GLY A 52 6.89 17.74 4.03
CA GLY A 52 6.34 19.04 3.60
C GLY A 52 5.13 19.01 2.67
N ASP A 53 4.86 17.87 2.03
CA ASP A 53 4.04 17.79 0.81
C ASP A 53 2.86 16.81 0.95
N LEU A 54 2.99 15.77 1.77
CA LEU A 54 1.98 14.71 1.97
C LEU A 54 1.75 14.44 3.46
N GLY A 55 0.49 14.52 3.88
CA GLY A 55 0.02 14.12 5.21
C GLY A 55 -0.41 12.64 5.30
N PRO A 56 -0.44 12.05 6.51
CA PRO A 56 -0.79 10.64 6.74
C PRO A 56 -2.24 10.28 6.36
N TYR A 57 -3.11 11.27 6.21
CA TYR A 57 -4.54 11.11 5.95
C TYR A 57 -5.00 11.83 4.69
N ASP A 58 -4.08 12.37 3.89
CA ASP A 58 -4.44 13.11 2.68
C ASP A 58 -5.14 12.18 1.67
N PRO A 59 -6.36 12.53 1.22
CA PRO A 59 -7.04 11.83 0.15
C PRO A 59 -6.61 12.39 -1.22
N GLY A 60 -6.83 11.60 -2.26
CA GLY A 60 -6.60 12.01 -3.63
C GLY A 60 -5.99 10.92 -4.49
N ILE A 61 -5.29 11.35 -5.54
CA ILE A 61 -4.67 10.48 -6.54
C ILE A 61 -3.17 10.51 -6.35
N TYR A 62 -2.52 9.38 -6.57
CA TYR A 62 -1.07 9.26 -6.57
C TYR A 62 -0.62 8.50 -7.80
N TRP A 63 0.57 8.84 -8.28
CA TRP A 63 1.18 8.19 -9.42
C TRP A 63 2.59 7.77 -9.04
N ILE A 64 2.80 6.45 -8.96
CA ILE A 64 4.13 5.83 -8.82
C ILE A 64 4.67 5.55 -10.22
N LYS A 65 5.84 6.10 -10.52
CA LYS A 65 6.57 5.85 -11.76
C LYS A 65 7.88 5.18 -11.43
N ILE A 66 8.17 4.08 -12.12
CA ILE A 66 9.42 3.34 -11.96
C ILE A 66 10.19 3.48 -13.26
N ASN A 67 11.32 4.18 -13.22
CA ASN A 67 12.19 4.48 -14.34
C ASN A 67 13.06 3.25 -14.71
N ARG A 68 12.40 2.13 -14.98
CA ARG A 68 12.97 0.88 -15.49
C ARG A 68 12.14 0.40 -16.69
N PRO A 69 12.78 -0.11 -17.76
CA PRO A 69 12.04 -0.65 -18.88
C PRO A 69 11.24 -1.89 -18.46
N SER A 70 10.06 -2.06 -19.04
CA SER A 70 9.27 -3.29 -18.95
C SER A 70 9.48 -4.12 -20.20
N LYS A 71 10.06 -5.32 -20.04
CA LYS A 71 10.22 -6.27 -21.16
C LYS A 71 8.85 -6.80 -21.60
N LYS A 72 7.99 -7.15 -20.63
CA LYS A 72 6.63 -7.64 -20.90
C LYS A 72 5.76 -6.60 -21.61
N ASN A 73 5.77 -5.35 -21.16
CA ASN A 73 4.88 -4.30 -21.70
C ASN A 73 5.49 -3.48 -22.85
N LYS A 74 6.78 -3.68 -23.14
CA LYS A 74 7.56 -2.91 -24.14
C LYS A 74 7.48 -1.40 -23.88
N SER A 75 7.62 -0.99 -22.62
CA SER A 75 7.58 0.40 -22.18
C SER A 75 8.89 0.81 -21.51
N LYS A 76 9.17 2.12 -21.46
CA LYS A 76 10.40 2.69 -20.85
C LYS A 76 10.33 2.78 -19.33
N SER A 77 9.14 2.60 -18.75
CA SER A 77 8.86 2.78 -17.33
C SER A 77 7.67 1.92 -16.93
N TRP A 78 7.57 1.54 -15.66
CA TRP A 78 6.35 0.98 -15.09
C TRP A 78 5.57 2.07 -14.37
N ASN A 79 4.26 2.12 -14.57
CA ASN A 79 3.41 3.12 -13.96
C ASN A 79 2.30 2.47 -13.14
N TYR A 80 1.98 3.09 -12.01
CA TYR A 80 0.77 2.84 -11.25
C TYR A 80 0.10 4.18 -10.96
N ILE A 81 -1.17 4.30 -11.32
CA ILE A 81 -2.02 5.40 -10.88
C ILE A 81 -3.08 4.78 -9.98
N GLY A 82 -3.22 5.32 -8.78
CA GLY A 82 -4.24 4.85 -7.86
C GLY A 82 -4.79 5.98 -7.01
N LYS A 83 -5.84 5.64 -6.30
CA LYS A 83 -6.59 6.58 -5.47
C LYS A 83 -6.68 6.17 -4.01
N ASN A 84 -6.92 7.15 -3.15
CA ASN A 84 -7.48 6.91 -1.83
C ASN A 84 -8.53 7.97 -1.48
N ALA A 85 -9.76 7.52 -1.27
CA ALA A 85 -10.88 8.34 -0.79
C ALA A 85 -11.19 8.14 0.70
N VAL A 86 -10.66 7.07 1.30
CA VAL A 86 -11.03 6.62 2.63
C VAL A 86 -10.20 7.35 3.66
N PHE A 87 -10.87 8.16 4.47
CA PHE A 87 -10.38 8.50 5.78
C PHE A 87 -10.57 7.27 6.68
N CYS A 88 -9.49 6.60 7.10
CA CYS A 88 -9.56 5.42 7.95
C CYS A 88 -9.19 5.77 9.41
N PRO A 89 -10.14 6.21 10.25
CA PRO A 89 -9.87 6.60 11.64
C PRO A 89 -9.47 5.41 12.54
N SER A 90 -9.70 4.17 12.10
CA SER A 90 -9.40 2.96 12.88
C SER A 90 -7.95 2.47 12.75
N THR A 91 -7.17 3.04 11.83
CA THR A 91 -5.76 2.68 11.65
C THR A 91 -4.87 3.66 12.41
N SER A 92 -4.25 3.18 13.49
CA SER A 92 -3.22 3.94 14.19
C SER A 92 -2.01 4.10 13.26
N GLY A 93 -1.79 5.30 12.74
CA GLY A 93 -0.61 5.64 11.93
C GLY A 93 -0.92 6.42 10.65
N GLN A 94 -1.49 5.77 9.63
CA GLN A 94 -1.67 6.30 8.26
C GLN A 94 -2.93 5.70 7.63
N GLY A 95 -3.80 6.52 7.01
CA GLY A 95 -5.09 6.09 6.45
C GLY A 95 -5.42 6.61 5.04
N GLY A 96 -4.67 7.59 4.53
CA GLY A 96 -4.88 8.19 3.20
C GLY A 96 -3.97 7.61 2.11
N ILE A 97 -3.54 8.44 1.14
CA ILE A 97 -2.58 8.04 0.09
C ILE A 97 -1.36 7.32 0.70
N ALA A 98 -0.85 7.83 1.82
CA ALA A 98 0.27 7.24 2.53
C ALA A 98 0.11 5.73 2.85
N PHE A 99 -1.08 5.31 3.27
CA PHE A 99 -1.34 3.91 3.58
C PHE A 99 -1.23 3.03 2.33
N ARG A 100 -1.81 3.49 1.22
CA ARG A 100 -1.79 2.75 -0.05
C ARG A 100 -0.38 2.67 -0.62
N VAL A 101 0.35 3.77 -0.62
CA VAL A 101 1.73 3.80 -1.13
C VAL A 101 2.63 2.87 -0.32
N SER A 102 2.50 2.85 1.00
CA SER A 102 3.23 1.89 1.85
C SER A 102 2.93 0.43 1.50
N ASP A 103 1.67 0.11 1.17
CA ASP A 103 1.28 -1.22 0.66
C ASP A 103 1.89 -1.52 -0.72
N HIS A 104 1.91 -0.56 -1.63
CA HIS A 104 2.53 -0.71 -2.95
C HIS A 104 4.05 -0.90 -2.88
N ILE A 105 4.74 -0.19 -2.00
CA ILE A 105 6.17 -0.41 -1.73
C ILE A 105 6.42 -1.87 -1.35
N THR A 106 5.63 -2.42 -0.42
CA THR A 106 5.72 -3.84 -0.01
C THR A 106 5.44 -4.80 -1.17
N LYS A 107 4.45 -4.48 -2.04
CA LYS A 107 4.13 -5.27 -3.24
C LYS A 107 5.24 -5.25 -4.29
N LEU A 108 5.89 -4.10 -4.52
CA LEU A 108 7.02 -3.97 -5.45
C LEU A 108 8.20 -4.86 -5.06
N MET A 109 8.47 -4.96 -3.76
CA MET A 109 9.47 -5.89 -3.22
C MET A 109 9.01 -7.36 -3.22
N PHE A 110 7.76 -7.63 -3.60
CA PHE A 110 7.13 -8.95 -3.50
C PHE A 110 7.31 -9.57 -2.10
N LEU A 111 6.97 -8.77 -1.08
CA LEU A 111 6.99 -9.21 0.32
C LEU A 111 5.56 -9.38 0.84
N PRO A 112 5.29 -10.44 1.62
CA PRO A 112 3.95 -10.67 2.14
C PRO A 112 3.69 -9.86 3.40
N HIS A 113 2.52 -9.23 3.51
CA HIS A 113 2.05 -8.73 4.81
C HIS A 113 1.94 -9.86 5.84
N ARG A 114 1.90 -9.50 7.12
CA ARG A 114 1.75 -10.44 8.25
C ARG A 114 0.61 -11.45 8.05
N SER A 115 -0.55 -11.02 7.56
CA SER A 115 -1.69 -11.92 7.27
C SER A 115 -1.34 -12.97 6.22
N LYS A 116 -0.58 -12.59 5.18
CA LYS A 116 -0.13 -13.49 4.13
C LYS A 116 0.96 -14.45 4.58
N ILE A 117 1.79 -14.07 5.56
CA ILE A 117 2.71 -14.99 6.23
C ILE A 117 1.95 -16.06 7.00
N ILE A 118 0.87 -15.67 7.71
CA ILE A 118 0.00 -16.61 8.44
C ILE A 118 -0.60 -17.63 7.46
N GLU A 119 -1.25 -17.15 6.40
CA GLU A 119 -1.84 -18.01 5.35
C GLU A 119 -0.80 -18.95 4.72
N ALA A 120 0.40 -18.45 4.43
CA ALA A 120 1.48 -19.24 3.84
C ALA A 120 1.95 -20.36 4.80
N LEU A 121 2.09 -20.07 6.09
CA LEU A 121 2.51 -21.05 7.09
C LEU A 121 1.41 -22.06 7.43
N GLU A 122 0.14 -21.66 7.35
CA GLU A 122 -1.00 -22.57 7.45
C GLU A 122 -0.96 -23.62 6.35
N LYS A 123 -0.71 -23.19 5.10
CA LYS A 123 -0.54 -24.10 3.96
C LYS A 123 0.71 -24.97 4.09
N LYS A 124 1.84 -24.38 4.53
CA LYS A 124 3.12 -25.10 4.63
C LYS A 124 3.14 -26.11 5.78
N TYR A 125 2.43 -25.82 6.86
CA TYR A 125 2.39 -26.65 8.06
C TYR A 125 0.94 -26.87 8.55
N PRO A 126 0.12 -27.62 7.81
CA PRO A 126 -1.31 -27.75 8.09
C PRO A 126 -1.58 -28.42 9.45
N LYS A 127 -0.73 -29.37 9.86
CA LYS A 127 -0.85 -30.11 11.13
C LYS A 127 -0.31 -29.37 12.36
N LYS A 128 0.25 -28.17 12.22
CA LYS A 128 0.84 -27.40 13.34
C LYS A 128 -0.15 -26.39 13.91
N THR A 129 -0.07 -26.16 15.22
CA THR A 129 -0.82 -25.05 15.83
C THR A 129 -0.25 -23.70 15.40
N LYS A 130 -0.99 -22.63 15.65
CA LYS A 130 -0.55 -21.25 15.36
C LYS A 130 0.77 -20.94 16.07
N GLU A 131 0.89 -21.33 17.34
CA GLU A 131 2.07 -21.11 18.19
C GLU A 131 3.28 -21.84 17.63
N GLN A 132 3.10 -23.08 17.18
CA GLN A 132 4.16 -23.86 16.54
C GLN A 132 4.61 -23.24 15.20
N ARG A 133 3.68 -22.71 14.40
CA ARG A 133 4.02 -22.00 13.14
C ARG A 133 4.79 -20.71 13.42
N ILE A 134 4.38 -19.95 14.45
CA ILE A 134 5.08 -18.75 14.90
C ILE A 134 6.50 -19.10 15.37
N ALA A 135 6.65 -20.14 16.17
CA ALA A 135 7.96 -20.62 16.64
C ALA A 135 8.86 -20.99 15.46
N LYS A 136 8.34 -21.75 14.49
CA LYS A 136 9.08 -22.08 13.26
C LYS A 136 9.55 -20.86 12.49
N PHE A 137 8.70 -19.85 12.30
CA PHE A 137 9.08 -18.62 11.62
C PHE A 137 10.15 -17.82 12.40
N ARG A 138 10.04 -17.84 13.74
CA ARG A 138 10.98 -17.17 14.65
C ARG A 138 12.37 -17.79 14.66
N GLU A 139 12.46 -19.11 14.53
CA GLU A 139 13.72 -19.86 14.45
C GLU A 139 14.49 -19.59 13.15
N GLN A 140 13.82 -19.06 12.10
CA GLN A 140 14.49 -18.82 10.83
C GLN A 140 15.51 -17.68 10.92
N LYS A 141 16.63 -17.89 10.23
CA LYS A 141 17.67 -16.88 9.96
C LYS A 141 17.86 -16.79 8.46
N PHE A 142 17.19 -15.82 7.84
CA PHE A 142 17.30 -15.59 6.40
C PHE A 142 18.53 -14.74 6.10
N LEU A 143 19.43 -15.23 5.26
CA LEU A 143 20.62 -14.49 4.84
C LEU A 143 20.28 -13.29 3.95
N ASN A 144 19.12 -13.33 3.29
CA ASN A 144 18.64 -12.30 2.38
C ASN A 144 17.13 -12.45 2.11
N TYR A 145 16.56 -11.51 1.36
CA TYR A 145 15.12 -11.48 1.07
C TYR A 145 14.68 -12.63 0.14
N GLN A 146 15.59 -13.18 -0.67
CA GLN A 146 15.29 -14.33 -1.53
C GLN A 146 15.06 -15.61 -0.71
N GLU A 147 15.82 -15.82 0.37
CA GLU A 147 15.61 -16.95 1.27
C GLU A 147 14.28 -16.87 2.01
N LEU A 148 13.88 -15.68 2.46
CA LEU A 148 12.55 -15.46 3.04
C LEU A 148 11.44 -15.84 2.05
N ARG A 149 11.53 -15.40 0.79
CA ARG A 149 10.54 -15.75 -0.23
C ARG A 149 10.53 -17.26 -0.53
N LYS A 150 11.70 -17.90 -0.61
CA LYS A 150 11.83 -19.36 -0.78
C LYS A 150 11.21 -20.12 0.39
N PHE A 151 11.42 -19.65 1.62
CA PHE A 151 10.80 -20.24 2.80
C PHE A 151 9.27 -20.14 2.78
N LEU A 152 8.72 -19.09 2.18
CA LEU A 152 7.28 -18.90 1.97
C LEU A 152 6.78 -19.47 0.63
N SER A 153 7.50 -20.43 0.06
CA SER A 153 7.12 -21.20 -1.13
C SER A 153 6.88 -22.68 -0.80
N ASP A 154 6.18 -23.38 -1.68
CA ASP A 154 6.04 -24.84 -1.65
C ASP A 154 7.30 -25.55 -2.18
N SER A 155 7.24 -26.88 -2.30
CA SER A 155 8.34 -27.73 -2.81
C SER A 155 8.70 -27.41 -4.26
N ASP A 156 7.73 -26.96 -5.05
CA ASP A 156 7.89 -26.66 -6.48
C ASP A 156 8.39 -25.22 -6.70
N GLY A 157 8.64 -24.49 -5.60
CA GLY A 157 9.11 -23.11 -5.64
C GLY A 157 8.02 -22.08 -5.91
N LYS A 158 6.74 -22.48 -5.88
CA LYS A 158 5.60 -21.57 -6.03
C LYS A 158 5.28 -20.89 -4.71
N TYR A 159 5.08 -19.57 -4.76
CA TYR A 159 4.79 -18.76 -3.58
C TYR A 159 3.45 -19.15 -2.96
N LEU A 160 3.45 -19.38 -1.64
CA LEU A 160 2.25 -19.77 -0.87
C LEU A 160 1.34 -18.59 -0.51
N TYR A 161 1.81 -17.37 -0.78
CA TYR A 161 1.08 -16.12 -0.71
C TYR A 161 0.87 -15.55 -2.11
N LYS A 162 -0.16 -14.71 -2.27
CA LYS A 162 -0.43 -14.02 -3.53
C LYS A 162 -0.17 -12.53 -3.39
N THR A 163 0.36 -11.94 -4.45
CA THR A 163 0.28 -10.50 -4.69
C THR A 163 -0.61 -10.26 -5.92
N THR A 164 -0.77 -9.01 -6.34
CA THR A 164 -1.41 -8.67 -7.62
C THR A 164 -0.49 -9.04 -8.79
N GLU A 165 -1.02 -9.72 -9.82
CA GLU A 165 -0.27 -10.29 -10.94
C GLU A 165 0.78 -9.35 -11.56
N HIS A 166 0.43 -8.10 -11.84
CA HIS A 166 1.37 -7.13 -12.45
C HIS A 166 2.55 -6.76 -11.55
N PHE A 167 2.38 -6.79 -10.22
CA PHE A 167 3.48 -6.59 -9.28
C PHE A 167 4.39 -7.82 -9.23
N GLU A 168 3.83 -9.02 -9.43
CA GLU A 168 4.61 -10.25 -9.59
C GLU A 168 5.44 -10.23 -10.87
N ASP A 169 4.86 -9.80 -12.00
CA ASP A 169 5.59 -9.63 -13.26
C ASP A 169 6.74 -8.64 -13.11
N PHE A 170 6.46 -7.47 -12.54
CA PHE A 170 7.47 -6.47 -12.23
C PHE A 170 8.60 -7.05 -11.35
N PHE A 171 8.25 -7.76 -10.29
CA PHE A 171 9.22 -8.38 -9.40
C PHE A 171 10.08 -9.41 -10.14
N LYS A 172 9.49 -10.25 -10.99
CA LYS A 172 10.24 -11.26 -11.77
C LYS A 172 11.27 -10.62 -12.69
N GLU A 173 10.94 -9.49 -13.31
CA GLU A 173 11.88 -8.75 -14.18
C GLU A 173 13.00 -8.03 -13.41
N ASN A 174 12.79 -7.72 -12.12
CA ASN A 174 13.70 -6.89 -11.31
C ASN A 174 14.18 -7.62 -10.03
N LYS A 175 14.11 -8.96 -10.01
CA LYS A 175 14.29 -9.78 -8.81
C LYS A 175 15.62 -9.51 -8.07
N ASP A 176 16.69 -9.28 -8.82
CA ASP A 176 18.03 -9.07 -8.29
C ASP A 176 18.19 -7.75 -7.52
N ASP A 177 17.38 -6.74 -7.85
CA ASP A 177 17.31 -5.45 -7.15
C ASP A 177 16.63 -5.60 -5.77
N PHE A 178 15.87 -6.68 -5.56
CA PHE A 178 15.15 -6.96 -4.31
C PHE A 178 15.74 -8.13 -3.51
N LYS A 179 17.03 -8.43 -3.71
CA LYS A 179 17.73 -9.51 -3.01
C LYS A 179 18.17 -9.12 -1.61
N THR A 180 18.72 -7.91 -1.43
CA THR A 180 19.25 -7.42 -0.14
C THR A 180 18.69 -6.06 0.22
N TYR A 181 18.76 -5.67 1.50
CA TYR A 181 18.25 -4.37 1.95
C TYR A 181 18.95 -3.20 1.26
N GLU A 182 20.26 -3.28 1.06
CA GLU A 182 21.01 -2.20 0.40
C GLU A 182 20.56 -2.00 -1.04
N LYS A 183 20.36 -3.10 -1.80
CA LYS A 183 19.84 -3.01 -3.16
C LYS A 183 18.41 -2.49 -3.22
N ILE A 184 17.56 -2.90 -2.27
CA ILE A 184 16.19 -2.38 -2.15
C ILE A 184 16.22 -0.85 -1.96
N LYS A 185 17.08 -0.37 -1.06
CA LYS A 185 17.23 1.05 -0.78
C LYS A 185 17.72 1.80 -2.03
N GLU A 186 18.77 1.31 -2.67
CA GLU A 186 19.30 1.88 -3.92
C GLU A 186 18.22 1.92 -5.01
N PHE A 187 17.43 0.85 -5.14
CA PHE A 187 16.38 0.76 -6.14
C PHE A 187 15.31 1.85 -5.96
N PHE A 188 14.77 1.98 -4.75
CA PHE A 188 13.73 2.97 -4.46
C PHE A 188 14.24 4.41 -4.58
N ASP A 189 15.51 4.63 -4.24
CA ASP A 189 16.12 5.95 -4.33
C ASP A 189 16.37 6.39 -5.78
N LYS A 190 16.89 5.48 -6.61
CA LYS A 190 17.28 5.81 -7.99
C LYS A 190 16.15 5.71 -9.01
N TYR A 191 15.24 4.76 -8.85
CA TYR A 191 14.31 4.39 -9.92
C TYR A 191 12.85 4.67 -9.63
N VAL A 192 12.45 4.92 -8.38
CA VAL A 192 11.02 5.05 -8.03
C VAL A 192 10.69 6.48 -7.66
N GLU A 193 9.87 7.11 -8.49
CA GLU A 193 9.35 8.45 -8.28
C GLU A 193 7.87 8.40 -7.96
N ILE A 194 7.41 9.40 -7.22
CA ILE A 194 5.99 9.57 -6.92
C ILE A 194 5.58 11.03 -7.06
N LYS A 195 4.33 11.25 -7.47
CA LYS A 195 3.64 12.53 -7.36
C LYS A 195 2.21 12.34 -6.89
N PHE A 196 1.61 13.43 -6.42
CA PHE A 196 0.28 13.43 -5.82
C PHE A 196 -0.60 14.53 -6.39
N LEU A 197 -1.88 14.22 -6.56
CA LEU A 197 -2.95 15.20 -6.70
C LEU A 197 -3.79 15.11 -5.43
N LYS A 198 -3.48 15.98 -4.47
CA LYS A 198 -4.23 16.06 -3.22
C LYS A 198 -5.59 16.68 -3.49
N LEU A 199 -6.65 15.99 -3.07
CA LEU A 199 -8.00 16.54 -3.16
C LEU A 199 -8.29 17.32 -1.87
N PRO A 200 -8.71 18.59 -1.97
CA PRO A 200 -9.01 19.40 -0.81
C PRO A 200 -10.22 18.81 -0.10
N ILE A 201 -10.07 18.58 1.20
CA ILE A 201 -11.23 18.41 2.08
C ILE A 201 -11.76 19.82 2.32
N LYS A 202 -12.85 20.22 1.64
CA LYS A 202 -13.45 21.55 1.85
C LYS A 202 -13.92 21.68 3.30
N GLY A 203 -13.39 22.67 4.01
CA GLY A 203 -13.86 23.17 5.32
C GLY A 203 -12.88 22.94 6.48
N LYS A 204 -12.26 24.03 6.99
CA LYS A 204 -11.54 24.02 8.29
C LYS A 204 -12.43 23.53 9.44
N GLU A 205 -13.75 23.72 9.35
CA GLU A 205 -14.75 23.18 10.29
C GLU A 205 -14.87 21.65 10.26
N TYR A 206 -14.56 21.01 9.14
CA TYR A 206 -14.55 19.53 9.07
C TYR A 206 -13.29 18.95 9.72
N TYR A 207 -12.17 19.68 9.73
CA TYR A 207 -10.95 19.26 10.46
C TYR A 207 -11.17 19.21 11.98
N SER A 208 -11.81 20.24 12.56
CA SER A 208 -12.13 20.25 14.01
C SER A 208 -13.16 19.19 14.38
N LYS A 209 -14.15 18.91 13.52
CA LYS A 209 -15.09 17.80 13.68
C LYS A 209 -14.39 16.42 13.57
N ILE A 210 -13.48 16.25 12.62
CA ILE A 210 -12.69 15.01 12.45
C ILE A 210 -11.70 14.79 13.61
N GLU A 211 -11.08 15.85 14.13
CA GLU A 211 -10.23 15.79 15.34
C GLU A 211 -11.05 15.47 16.60
N ASN A 212 -12.26 16.01 16.73
CA ASN A 212 -13.18 15.65 17.80
C ASN A 212 -13.67 14.19 17.64
N TRP A 213 -13.87 13.69 16.42
CA TRP A 213 -14.18 12.28 16.17
C TRP A 213 -13.03 11.32 16.50
N LYS A 214 -11.76 11.77 16.44
CA LYS A 214 -10.60 10.99 16.93
C LYS A 214 -10.66 10.78 18.44
N LYS A 215 -11.18 11.75 19.21
CA LYS A 215 -11.26 11.66 20.67
C LYS A 215 -12.32 10.65 21.14
N ASP A 216 -13.30 10.31 20.31
CA ASP A 216 -14.46 9.51 20.73
C ASP A 216 -14.89 8.41 19.75
N ILE A 217 -13.91 7.63 19.27
CA ILE A 217 -14.12 6.47 18.39
C ILE A 217 -15.09 5.42 19.00
N SER A 218 -15.17 5.34 20.34
CA SER A 218 -16.11 4.45 21.05
C SER A 218 -17.55 4.97 20.98
N ALA A 219 -17.75 6.28 21.18
CA ALA A 219 -19.05 6.93 21.09
C ALA A 219 -19.60 6.91 19.65
N LEU A 220 -18.74 7.10 18.64
CA LEU A 220 -19.10 7.05 17.23
C LEU A 220 -19.60 5.65 16.81
N LYS A 221 -18.97 4.57 17.30
CA LYS A 221 -19.45 3.19 17.05
C LYS A 221 -20.81 2.94 17.71
N LYS A 222 -21.06 3.53 18.89
CA LYS A 222 -22.35 3.47 19.58
C LYS A 222 -23.43 4.24 18.82
N SER A 223 -23.12 5.43 18.29
CA SER A 223 -24.08 6.27 17.54
C SER A 223 -24.44 5.69 16.17
N ILE A 224 -23.49 5.05 15.47
CA ILE A 224 -23.73 4.32 14.21
C ILE A 224 -24.65 3.11 14.46
N LYS A 225 -24.45 2.37 15.56
CA LYS A 225 -25.35 1.29 15.97
C LYS A 225 -26.74 1.80 16.39
N ALA A 226 -26.84 3.05 16.85
CA ALA A 226 -28.06 3.68 17.33
C ALA A 226 -28.82 4.50 16.26
N GLY A 227 -28.33 4.57 15.01
CA GLY A 227 -29.03 5.27 13.92
C GLY A 227 -29.04 6.81 14.01
N ASN A 228 -28.07 7.43 14.68
CA ASN A 228 -28.04 8.89 14.89
C ASN A 228 -27.62 9.71 13.65
N LYS A 229 -28.15 10.95 13.52
CA LYS A 229 -27.91 11.93 12.43
C LYS A 229 -26.42 12.20 12.09
N GLU A 230 -25.52 12.19 13.07
CA GLU A 230 -24.07 12.38 12.84
C GLU A 230 -23.44 11.24 11.99
N SER A 231 -23.98 10.02 12.09
CA SER A 231 -23.54 8.89 11.25
C SER A 231 -23.90 9.09 9.77
N THR A 232 -24.96 9.86 9.50
CA THR A 232 -25.41 10.21 8.16
C THR A 232 -24.52 11.29 7.54
N GLU A 233 -24.05 12.27 8.32
CA GLU A 233 -23.17 13.33 7.83
C GLU A 233 -21.76 12.81 7.49
N TYR A 234 -21.18 11.94 8.33
CA TYR A 234 -19.92 11.25 8.00
C TYR A 234 -20.04 10.39 6.74
N LYS A 235 -21.13 9.64 6.59
CA LYS A 235 -21.41 8.87 5.37
C LYS A 235 -21.52 9.77 4.14
N LYS A 236 -22.18 10.93 4.25
CA LYS A 236 -22.26 11.93 3.16
C LYS A 236 -20.90 12.49 2.78
N VAL A 237 -20.04 12.80 3.75
CA VAL A 237 -18.66 13.27 3.50
C VAL A 237 -17.83 12.18 2.82
N LEU A 238 -17.90 10.93 3.30
CA LEU A 238 -17.21 9.81 2.66
C LEU A 238 -17.72 9.55 1.23
N GLN A 239 -19.04 9.61 1.02
CA GLN A 239 -19.65 9.47 -0.31
C GLN A 239 -19.20 10.60 -1.25
N TYR A 240 -19.21 11.84 -0.77
CA TYR A 240 -18.73 13.00 -1.53
C TYR A 240 -17.26 12.83 -1.92
N LEU A 241 -16.39 12.51 -0.95
CA LEU A 241 -14.96 12.28 -1.21
C LEU A 241 -14.76 11.13 -2.19
N THR A 242 -15.46 10.02 -2.01
CA THR A 242 -15.38 8.86 -2.92
C THR A 242 -15.76 9.24 -4.34
N LEU A 243 -16.89 9.92 -4.54
CA LEU A 243 -17.32 10.37 -5.87
C LEU A 243 -16.29 11.27 -6.56
N HIS A 244 -15.68 12.22 -5.83
CA HIS A 244 -14.71 13.15 -6.41
C HIS A 244 -13.37 12.48 -6.69
N VAL A 245 -12.93 11.58 -5.81
CA VAL A 245 -11.72 10.79 -5.99
C VAL A 245 -11.88 9.83 -7.17
N ASP A 246 -13.05 9.21 -7.33
CA ASP A 246 -13.34 8.31 -8.44
C ASP A 246 -13.34 9.05 -9.78
N LYS A 247 -13.99 10.23 -9.84
CA LYS A 247 -13.94 11.11 -11.03
C LYS A 247 -12.50 11.52 -11.36
N ALA A 248 -11.74 11.94 -10.35
CA ALA A 248 -10.36 12.37 -10.54
C ALA A 248 -9.48 11.22 -11.05
N GLU A 249 -9.64 10.00 -10.52
CA GLU A 249 -8.92 8.83 -11.00
C GLU A 249 -9.30 8.52 -12.45
N ALA A 250 -10.58 8.57 -12.82
CA ALA A 250 -11.03 8.31 -14.18
C ALA A 250 -10.43 9.28 -15.20
N VAL A 251 -10.40 10.57 -14.87
CA VAL A 251 -9.73 11.58 -15.69
C VAL A 251 -8.24 11.29 -15.82
N CYS A 252 -7.57 10.91 -14.73
CA CYS A 252 -6.13 10.61 -14.75
C CYS A 252 -5.80 9.36 -15.56
N MET A 253 -6.58 8.30 -15.43
CA MET A 253 -6.45 7.05 -16.18
C MET A 253 -6.75 7.26 -17.66
N GLY A 254 -7.81 8.01 -17.99
CA GLY A 254 -8.15 8.39 -19.37
C GLY A 254 -7.05 9.22 -20.03
N ALA A 255 -6.52 10.21 -19.33
CA ALA A 255 -5.40 11.02 -19.82
C ALA A 255 -4.12 10.18 -20.02
N TYR A 256 -3.84 9.22 -19.13
CA TYR A 256 -2.73 8.29 -19.34
C TYR A 256 -2.96 7.44 -20.59
N ALA A 257 -4.13 6.84 -20.75
CA ALA A 257 -4.46 5.99 -21.88
C ALA A 257 -4.40 6.74 -23.22
N ALA A 258 -4.92 7.97 -23.29
CA ALA A 258 -4.85 8.82 -24.48
C ALA A 258 -3.40 9.05 -24.94
N ASN A 259 -2.48 9.23 -23.99
CA ASN A 259 -1.05 9.42 -24.27
C ASN A 259 -0.28 8.11 -24.50
N ASN A 260 -0.88 6.95 -24.22
CA ASN A 260 -0.23 5.63 -24.25
C ASN A 260 -0.96 4.64 -25.15
N LYS A 261 -1.54 5.12 -26.26
CA LYS A 261 -2.20 4.28 -27.28
C LYS A 261 -3.32 3.40 -26.71
N GLY A 262 -4.11 3.94 -25.78
CA GLY A 262 -5.21 3.24 -25.12
C GLY A 262 -4.80 2.25 -24.03
N LYS A 263 -3.50 2.13 -23.71
CA LYS A 263 -3.02 1.23 -22.66
C LYS A 263 -3.15 1.84 -21.27
N LEU A 264 -3.53 1.02 -20.30
CA LEU A 264 -3.51 1.36 -18.88
C LEU A 264 -2.07 1.37 -18.33
N PRO A 265 -1.83 2.01 -17.17
CA PRO A 265 -0.57 1.87 -16.44
C PRO A 265 -0.26 0.40 -16.13
N GLU A 266 1.00 0.01 -16.30
CA GLU A 266 1.43 -1.40 -16.33
C GLU A 266 1.16 -2.16 -15.03
N LEU A 267 1.14 -1.46 -13.90
CA LEU A 267 0.92 -2.06 -12.58
C LEU A 267 -0.57 -2.07 -12.17
N CYS A 268 -1.46 -1.45 -12.94
CA CYS A 268 -2.89 -1.44 -12.66
C CYS A 268 -3.55 -2.73 -13.20
N LYS A 269 -4.24 -3.47 -12.31
CA LYS A 269 -4.86 -4.78 -12.64
C LYS A 269 -6.12 -4.68 -13.49
N ILE A 270 -6.90 -3.66 -13.22
CA ILE A 270 -8.16 -3.35 -13.88
C ILE A 270 -8.14 -1.83 -14.00
N ASP A 271 -8.84 -1.30 -14.99
CA ASP A 271 -9.30 0.07 -14.90
C ASP A 271 -10.16 0.21 -13.63
N GLU A 272 -9.58 0.74 -12.54
CA GLU A 272 -10.28 0.90 -11.25
C GLU A 272 -11.49 1.87 -11.36
N THR A 273 -11.73 2.41 -12.56
CA THR A 273 -12.93 3.17 -12.94
C THR A 273 -14.10 2.30 -13.42
N LYS A 274 -13.90 1.00 -13.68
CA LYS A 274 -14.97 0.06 -14.06
C LYS A 274 -15.90 -0.22 -12.88
N GLY A 275 -16.84 0.70 -12.74
CA GLY A 275 -17.84 0.85 -11.68
C GLY A 275 -18.50 2.23 -11.75
N PHE A 276 -17.81 3.21 -12.36
CA PHE A 276 -18.26 4.60 -12.49
C PHE A 276 -18.91 4.90 -13.85
N LEU A 277 -18.36 4.39 -14.96
CA LEU A 277 -18.86 4.67 -16.32
C LEU A 277 -20.23 4.03 -16.64
N LYS A 278 -20.71 3.07 -15.84
CA LYS A 278 -22.08 2.55 -16.00
C LYS A 278 -23.17 3.57 -15.63
N GLY A 279 -22.84 4.57 -14.80
CA GLY A 279 -23.79 5.61 -14.37
C GLY A 279 -23.71 6.92 -15.16
N PHE A 280 -22.96 6.96 -16.27
CA PHE A 280 -22.88 8.13 -17.17
C PHE A 280 -23.50 7.87 -18.55
N ALA A 281 -23.93 6.63 -18.82
CA ALA A 281 -24.58 6.27 -20.09
C ALA A 281 -26.12 6.39 -20.03
N GLU A 282 -26.67 6.90 -18.92
CA GLU A 282 -28.13 7.03 -18.72
C GLU A 282 -28.60 8.49 -18.55
N ASP A 283 -27.72 9.48 -18.72
CA ASP A 283 -28.09 10.91 -18.69
C ASP A 283 -27.74 11.62 -20.03
N ASP A 284 -28.14 11.02 -21.16
CA ASP A 284 -28.32 11.72 -22.45
C ASP A 284 -29.81 11.77 -22.81
#